data_AF-A0A219ALE2-F1
#
_entry.id   AF-A0A219ALE2-F1
#
_cell.length_a   1.000
_cell.length_b   1.000
_cell.length_c   1.000
_cell.angle_alpha   90.00
_cell.angle_beta   90.00
_cell.angle_gamma   90.00
#
_symmetry.space_group_name_H-M   'P 1'
#
loop_
_entity.id
_entity.type
_entity.pdbx_description
1 polymer ?
#
loop_
_entity_poly.entity_id
_entity_poly.type
_entity_poly.pdbx_seq_one_letter_code
_entity_poly.pdbx_strand_id
1 'polypeptide(L)'
;MSHLHKIAGSILGKLNSFKGSRPALDNGKILIVRSIGSDKIDINNIDNELDEIVEMFNGEKIEIVSDDAGKIINRMDEQVRSSVKVNAETDSNGVMRMVEGFKSQGIATNFRLFDTEHASVFVVLWRDQKNMGPCFVEVTVSDKDA
;
A
#
# COMPACT_ATOMS: atom_id res chain seq x y z
N MET A 1 0.11 -2.89 -20.93
CA MET A 1 -0.06 -2.48 -19.52
C MET A 1 -0.53 -3.70 -18.74
N SER A 2 0.26 -4.16 -17.76
CA SER A 2 -0.07 -5.39 -16.99
C SER A 2 -1.27 -5.17 -16.07
N HIS A 3 -1.86 -6.25 -15.56
CA HIS A 3 -2.96 -6.17 -14.60
C HIS A 3 -2.57 -5.39 -13.33
N LEU A 4 -1.33 -5.54 -12.84
CA LEU A 4 -0.81 -4.79 -11.69
C LEU A 4 -0.87 -3.28 -11.91
N HIS A 5 -0.49 -2.81 -13.11
CA HIS A 5 -0.55 -1.39 -13.47
C HIS A 5 -1.98 -0.85 -13.52
N LYS A 6 -2.95 -1.68 -13.94
CA LYS A 6 -4.36 -1.29 -13.96
C LYS A 6 -4.89 -1.10 -12.54
N ILE A 7 -4.60 -2.04 -11.63
CA ILE A 7 -4.98 -1.93 -10.22
C ILE A 7 -4.37 -0.67 -9.61
N ALA A 8 -3.05 -0.50 -9.72
CA ALA A 8 -2.37 0.67 -9.16
C ALA A 8 -2.91 1.98 -9.75
N GLY A 9 -3.11 2.04 -11.08
CA GLY A 9 -3.66 3.21 -11.76
C GLY A 9 -5.08 3.56 -11.29
N SER A 10 -5.96 2.59 -11.09
CA SER A 10 -7.31 2.81 -10.57
C SER A 10 -7.29 3.33 -9.13
N ILE A 11 -6.43 2.79 -8.26
CA ILE A 11 -6.29 3.27 -6.87
C ILE A 11 -5.80 4.73 -6.84
N LEU A 12 -4.74 5.02 -7.60
CA LEU A 12 -4.20 6.38 -7.68
C LEU A 12 -5.21 7.36 -8.31
N GLY A 13 -6.02 6.88 -9.24
CA GLY A 13 -7.13 7.64 -9.83
C GLY A 13 -8.20 8.00 -8.81
N LYS A 14 -8.66 7.01 -8.01
CA LYS A 14 -9.62 7.23 -6.92
C LYS A 14 -9.13 8.27 -5.93
N LEU A 15 -7.85 8.21 -5.56
CA LEU A 15 -7.21 9.13 -4.60
C LEU A 15 -6.78 10.47 -5.22
N ASN A 16 -6.99 10.65 -6.53
CA ASN A 16 -6.51 11.80 -7.30
C ASN A 16 -5.01 12.10 -7.05
N SER A 17 -4.19 11.05 -7.05
CA SER A 17 -2.80 11.08 -6.59
C SER A 17 -1.77 10.86 -7.70
N PHE A 18 -2.08 11.17 -8.96
CA PHE A 18 -1.10 11.05 -10.06
C PHE A 18 0.06 12.05 -9.97
N LYS A 19 -0.07 13.10 -9.17
CA LYS A 19 0.99 14.11 -9.02
C LYS A 19 2.22 13.47 -8.39
N GLY A 20 3.33 13.45 -9.13
CA GLY A 20 4.59 12.87 -8.67
C GLY A 20 4.53 11.34 -8.54
N SER A 21 3.52 10.67 -9.10
CA SER A 21 3.44 9.21 -9.09
C SER A 21 4.59 8.61 -9.88
N ARG A 22 5.38 7.73 -9.24
CA ARG A 22 6.47 7.01 -9.88
C ARG A 22 6.56 5.58 -9.34
N PRO A 23 6.85 4.59 -10.19
CA PRO A 23 7.17 3.26 -9.71
C PRO A 23 8.45 3.34 -8.87
N ALA A 24 8.38 2.87 -7.63
CA ALA A 24 9.53 2.64 -6.78
C ALA A 24 10.16 1.26 -7.09
N LEU A 25 9.33 0.30 -7.51
CA LEU A 25 9.75 -1.01 -8.00
C LEU A 25 8.71 -1.51 -9.01
N ASP A 26 9.18 -2.11 -10.10
CA ASP A 26 8.36 -2.87 -11.04
C ASP A 26 9.23 -3.99 -11.61
N ASN A 27 8.85 -5.23 -11.33
CA ASN A 27 9.55 -6.42 -11.83
C ASN A 27 8.62 -7.45 -12.48
N GLY A 28 7.39 -7.04 -12.81
CA GLY A 28 6.37 -7.92 -13.37
C GLY A 28 5.63 -8.81 -12.36
N LYS A 29 6.24 -9.15 -11.22
CA LYS A 29 5.61 -9.91 -10.12
C LYS A 29 5.03 -8.99 -9.05
N ILE A 30 5.69 -7.87 -8.80
CA ILE A 30 5.26 -6.84 -7.87
C ILE A 30 5.45 -5.46 -8.50
N LEU A 31 4.50 -4.58 -8.23
CA LEU A 31 4.54 -3.17 -8.58
C LEU A 31 4.34 -2.35 -7.31
N ILE A 32 5.32 -1.50 -6.98
CA ILE A 32 5.23 -0.54 -5.88
C ILE A 32 5.23 0.85 -6.49
N VAL A 33 4.16 1.62 -6.28
CA VAL A 33 4.04 3.00 -6.76
C VAL A 33 3.92 3.94 -5.58
N ARG A 34 4.77 4.97 -5.56
CA ARG A 34 4.69 6.07 -4.60
C ARG A 34 4.15 7.29 -5.28
N SER A 35 3.29 8.03 -4.59
CA SER A 35 2.70 9.24 -5.11
C SER A 35 2.31 10.23 -4.03
N ILE A 36 1.95 11.43 -4.47
CA ILE A 36 1.47 12.50 -3.62
C ILE A 36 -0.03 12.67 -3.92
N GLY A 37 -0.85 12.29 -2.95
CA GLY A 37 -2.28 12.51 -2.93
C GLY A 37 -2.63 13.99 -2.86
N SER A 38 -3.84 14.32 -3.31
CA SER A 38 -4.33 15.68 -3.20
C SER A 38 -4.47 16.11 -1.74
N ASP A 39 -4.40 17.42 -1.49
CA ASP A 39 -4.55 17.99 -0.14
C ASP A 39 -5.96 17.77 0.47
N LYS A 40 -6.86 17.09 -0.25
CA LYS A 40 -8.28 16.90 0.09
C LYS A 40 -8.55 15.72 1.02
N ILE A 41 -7.61 14.79 1.20
CA ILE A 41 -7.83 13.64 2.10
C ILE A 41 -7.66 14.11 3.54
N ASP A 42 -8.78 14.25 4.25
CA ASP A 42 -8.80 14.56 5.67
C ASP A 42 -8.40 13.33 6.49
N ILE A 43 -7.59 13.53 7.53
CA ILE A 43 -7.18 12.48 8.47
C ILE A 43 -8.35 11.64 9.00
N ASN A 44 -9.50 12.26 9.26
CA ASN A 44 -10.67 11.58 9.80
C ASN A 44 -11.39 10.71 8.76
N ASN A 45 -11.07 10.89 7.47
CA ASN A 45 -11.67 10.15 6.35
C ASN A 45 -10.74 9.09 5.76
N ILE A 46 -9.49 8.97 6.26
CA ILE A 46 -8.48 8.06 5.69
C ILE A 46 -8.98 6.61 5.67
N ASP A 47 -9.56 6.14 6.77
CA ASP A 47 -10.05 4.76 6.85
C ASP A 47 -11.21 4.51 5.88
N ASN A 48 -12.10 5.49 5.70
CA ASN A 48 -13.20 5.39 4.73
C ASN A 48 -12.68 5.34 3.29
N GLU A 49 -11.73 6.20 2.91
CA GLU A 49 -11.11 6.18 1.58
C GLU A 49 -10.45 4.83 1.29
N LEU A 50 -9.80 4.25 2.30
CA LEU A 50 -9.17 2.95 2.21
C LEU A 50 -10.19 1.81 2.08
N ASP A 51 -11.28 1.83 2.85
CA ASP A 51 -12.34 0.82 2.77
C ASP A 51 -13.10 0.92 1.42
N GLU A 52 -13.35 2.13 0.89
CA GLU A 52 -13.89 2.33 -0.46
C GLU A 52 -12.97 1.77 -1.56
N ILE A 53 -11.64 1.83 -1.37
CA ILE A 53 -10.70 1.19 -2.29
C ILE A 53 -10.86 -0.33 -2.26
N VAL A 54 -11.00 -0.95 -1.08
CA VAL A 54 -11.24 -2.40 -0.97
C VAL A 54 -12.53 -2.77 -1.72
N GLU A 55 -13.61 -2.02 -1.49
CA GLU A 55 -14.90 -2.23 -2.14
C GLU A 55 -14.83 -2.08 -3.67
N MET A 56 -14.09 -1.09 -4.17
CA MET A 56 -13.90 -0.85 -5.61
C MET A 56 -13.35 -2.07 -6.36
N PHE A 57 -12.60 -2.94 -5.68
CA PHE A 57 -12.06 -4.17 -6.27
C PHE A 57 -12.80 -5.44 -5.85
N ASN A 58 -13.94 -5.33 -5.16
CA ASN A 58 -14.59 -6.45 -4.47
C ASN A 58 -13.57 -7.24 -3.63
N GLY A 59 -12.67 -6.52 -2.97
CA GLY A 59 -11.54 -7.10 -2.27
C GLY A 59 -11.95 -7.77 -0.96
N GLU A 60 -11.27 -8.86 -0.63
CA GLU A 60 -11.34 -9.46 0.71
C GLU A 60 -10.32 -8.77 1.61
N LYS A 61 -10.79 -7.98 2.58
CA LYS A 61 -9.92 -7.31 3.56
C LYS A 61 -9.25 -8.33 4.47
N ILE A 62 -7.95 -8.16 4.67
CA ILE A 62 -7.12 -9.05 5.48
C ILE A 62 -6.59 -8.29 6.67
N GLU A 63 -6.86 -8.82 7.86
CA GLU A 63 -6.35 -8.25 9.10
C GLU A 63 -4.84 -8.46 9.20
N ILE A 64 -4.09 -7.39 9.42
CA ILE A 64 -2.62 -7.39 9.31
C ILE A 64 -1.91 -8.32 10.30
N VAL A 65 -2.58 -8.63 11.42
CA VAL A 65 -2.06 -9.51 12.48
C VAL A 65 -2.46 -10.99 12.26
N SER A 66 -3.12 -11.31 11.15
CA SER A 66 -3.50 -12.67 10.81
C SER A 66 -2.36 -13.47 10.18
N ASP A 67 -2.44 -14.80 10.26
CA ASP A 67 -1.50 -15.71 9.59
C ASP A 67 -1.50 -15.50 8.06
N ASP A 68 -2.67 -15.18 7.49
CA ASP A 68 -2.81 -14.94 6.05
C ASP A 68 -2.14 -13.64 5.61
N ALA A 69 -2.23 -12.58 6.42
CA ALA A 69 -1.42 -11.39 6.21
C ALA A 69 0.08 -11.71 6.23
N GLY A 70 0.52 -12.55 7.18
CA GLY A 70 1.91 -13.01 7.25
C GLY A 70 2.38 -13.69 5.95
N LYS A 71 1.57 -14.60 5.39
CA LYS A 71 1.88 -15.26 4.11
C LYS A 71 1.98 -14.27 2.96
N ILE A 72 1.06 -13.31 2.88
CA ILE A 72 1.04 -12.32 1.80
C ILE A 72 2.23 -11.37 1.89
N ILE A 73 2.53 -10.87 3.09
CA ILE A 73 3.69 -9.99 3.34
C ILE A 73 4.99 -10.72 2.98
N ASN A 74 5.12 -11.99 3.37
CA ASN A 74 6.28 -12.80 3.01
C ASN A 74 6.42 -12.94 1.49
N ARG A 75 5.33 -13.27 0.77
CA ARG A 75 5.35 -13.35 -0.69
C ARG A 75 5.74 -12.00 -1.33
N MET A 76 5.18 -10.90 -0.85
CA MET A 76 5.56 -9.56 -1.32
C MET A 76 7.05 -9.27 -1.11
N ASP A 77 7.58 -9.58 0.07
CA ASP A 77 9.00 -9.38 0.40
C ASP A 77 9.92 -10.26 -0.47
N GLU A 78 9.58 -11.52 -0.71
CA GLU A 78 10.29 -12.41 -1.63
C GLU A 78 10.29 -11.85 -3.07
N GLN A 79 9.15 -11.37 -3.54
CA GLN A 79 9.03 -10.74 -4.85
C GLN A 79 9.89 -9.47 -4.95
N VAL A 80 9.97 -8.65 -3.90
CA VAL A 80 10.89 -7.49 -3.84
C VAL A 80 12.35 -7.94 -3.93
N ARG A 81 12.73 -8.95 -3.12
CA ARG A 81 14.10 -9.46 -3.03
C ARG A 81 14.60 -10.13 -4.29
N SER A 82 13.69 -10.63 -5.12
CA SER A 82 14.04 -11.15 -6.46
C SER A 82 14.72 -10.10 -7.35
N SER A 83 14.52 -8.81 -7.06
CA SER A 83 15.04 -7.68 -7.83
C SER A 83 15.96 -6.75 -7.05
N VAL A 84 16.05 -6.90 -5.72
CA VAL A 84 16.85 -6.06 -4.83
C VAL A 84 17.59 -6.91 -3.81
N LYS A 85 18.91 -6.71 -3.68
CA LYS A 85 19.70 -7.38 -2.64
C LYS A 85 19.39 -6.78 -1.27
N VAL A 86 18.64 -7.49 -0.45
CA VAL A 86 18.35 -7.12 0.94
C VAL A 86 19.00 -8.15 1.87
N ASN A 87 19.91 -7.68 2.73
CA ASN A 87 20.68 -8.52 3.67
C ASN A 87 20.04 -8.54 5.08
N ALA A 88 18.73 -8.68 5.16
CA ALA A 88 17.96 -8.78 6.40
C ALA A 88 16.89 -9.87 6.27
N GLU A 89 16.41 -10.47 7.34
CA GLU A 89 15.26 -11.40 7.27
C GLU A 89 13.96 -10.65 6.97
N THR A 90 12.92 -11.38 6.53
CA THR A 90 11.58 -10.82 6.36
C THR A 90 11.02 -10.48 7.74
N ASP A 91 10.50 -9.26 7.89
CA ASP A 91 9.95 -8.79 9.16
C ASP A 91 8.47 -8.47 9.02
N SER A 92 7.63 -9.46 9.35
CA SER A 92 6.17 -9.32 9.34
C SER A 92 5.66 -8.26 10.31
N ASN A 93 6.42 -7.95 11.37
CA ASN A 93 6.10 -6.88 12.32
C ASN A 93 6.61 -5.50 11.86
N GLY A 94 7.35 -5.44 10.75
CA GLY A 94 7.92 -4.21 10.21
C GLY A 94 6.86 -3.14 9.92
N VAL A 95 5.68 -3.56 9.45
CA VAL A 95 4.55 -2.65 9.19
C VAL A 95 4.10 -1.94 10.47
N MET A 96 3.96 -2.67 11.58
CA MET A 96 3.50 -2.08 12.85
C MET A 96 4.55 -1.12 13.42
N ARG A 97 5.84 -1.49 13.36
CA ARG A 97 6.91 -0.58 13.82
C ARG A 97 7.02 0.66 12.94
N MET A 98 6.77 0.55 11.63
CA MET A 98 6.68 1.71 10.74
C MET A 98 5.57 2.66 11.19
N VAL A 99 4.38 2.14 11.47
CA VAL A 99 3.22 2.92 11.94
C VAL A 99 3.55 3.65 13.24
N GLU A 100 4.11 2.95 14.24
CA GLU A 100 4.51 3.55 15.51
C GLU A 100 5.60 4.62 15.33
N GLY A 101 6.59 4.36 14.48
CA GLY A 101 7.67 5.28 14.17
C GLY A 101 7.16 6.59 13.56
N PHE A 102 6.25 6.52 12.58
CA PHE A 102 5.65 7.72 11.99
C PHE A 102 4.69 8.44 12.93
N LYS A 103 3.93 7.70 13.74
CA LYS A 103 3.05 8.28 14.76
C LYS A 103 3.83 9.16 15.74
N SER A 104 5.03 8.73 16.15
CA SER A 104 5.91 9.52 17.03
C SER A 104 6.38 10.86 16.43
N GLN A 105 6.27 11.01 15.10
CA GLN A 105 6.65 12.20 14.35
C GLN A 105 5.45 13.08 13.98
N GLY A 106 4.26 12.76 14.48
CA GLY A 106 3.03 13.50 14.16
C GLY A 106 2.40 13.10 12.83
N ILE A 107 2.74 11.94 12.28
CA ILE A 107 2.18 11.43 11.02
C ILE A 107 1.22 10.27 11.33
N ALA A 108 -0.04 10.42 10.94
CA ALA A 108 -0.99 9.33 10.90
C ALA A 108 -0.68 8.42 9.71
N THR A 109 -0.63 7.12 9.98
CA THR A 109 -0.35 6.08 8.99
C THR A 109 -1.45 5.04 9.09
N ASN A 110 -2.26 4.95 8.04
CA ASN A 110 -3.32 3.95 7.94
C ASN A 110 -3.12 3.18 6.65
N PHE A 111 -3.59 1.95 6.63
CA PHE A 111 -3.42 1.07 5.48
C PHE A 111 -4.54 0.05 5.39
N ARG A 112 -4.62 -0.61 4.23
CA ARG A 112 -5.38 -1.84 4.04
C ARG A 112 -4.55 -2.84 3.27
N LEU A 113 -4.59 -4.08 3.75
CA LEU A 113 -4.17 -5.25 3.00
C LEU A 113 -5.45 -5.95 2.54
N PHE A 114 -5.55 -6.27 1.27
CA PHE A 114 -6.70 -6.99 0.75
C PHE A 114 -6.33 -7.82 -0.46
N ASP A 115 -7.12 -8.86 -0.69
CA ASP A 115 -7.00 -9.75 -1.81
C ASP A 115 -8.05 -9.46 -2.86
N THR A 116 -7.63 -9.50 -4.12
CA THR A 116 -8.51 -9.56 -5.30
C THR A 116 -8.39 -10.95 -5.93
N GLU A 117 -9.09 -11.20 -7.03
CA GLU A 117 -9.03 -12.50 -7.73
C GLU A 117 -7.59 -12.90 -8.10
N HIS A 118 -6.77 -11.96 -8.59
CA HIS A 118 -5.45 -12.27 -9.16
C HIS A 118 -4.27 -11.56 -8.47
N ALA A 119 -4.54 -10.67 -7.53
CA ALA A 119 -3.50 -9.88 -6.87
C ALA A 119 -3.79 -9.66 -5.38
N SER A 120 -2.74 -9.53 -4.59
CA SER A 120 -2.81 -8.95 -3.25
C SER A 120 -2.36 -7.50 -3.30
N VAL A 121 -3.11 -6.64 -2.63
CA VAL A 121 -2.92 -5.20 -2.66
C VAL A 121 -2.70 -4.68 -1.25
N PHE A 122 -1.64 -3.89 -1.10
CA PHE A 122 -1.34 -3.16 0.13
C PHE A 122 -1.30 -1.66 -0.18
N VAL A 123 -2.24 -0.91 0.38
CA VAL A 123 -2.33 0.54 0.22
C VAL A 123 -2.03 1.21 1.54
N VAL A 124 -1.08 2.14 1.54
CA VAL A 124 -0.69 2.92 2.72
C VAL A 124 -0.90 4.40 2.45
N LEU A 125 -1.57 5.08 3.38
CA LEU A 125 -1.77 6.52 3.38
C LEU A 125 -1.04 7.13 4.59
N TRP A 126 -0.23 8.16 4.32
CA TRP A 126 0.40 8.97 5.36
C TRP A 126 -0.15 10.39 5.32
N ARG A 127 -0.55 10.89 6.49
CA ARG A 127 -1.11 12.24 6.64
C ARG A 127 -0.58 12.89 7.90
N ASP A 128 -0.20 14.15 7.81
CA ASP A 128 0.11 14.95 8.99
C ASP A 128 -1.11 15.00 9.94
N GLN A 129 -0.89 14.81 11.23
CA GLN A 129 -1.97 14.75 12.24
C GLN A 129 -2.75 16.05 12.37
N LYS A 130 -2.21 17.17 11.87
CA LYS A 130 -2.87 18.47 11.82
C LYS A 130 -3.41 18.80 10.42
N ASN A 131 -3.49 17.81 9.53
CA ASN A 131 -3.91 17.96 8.13
C ASN A 131 -3.06 18.96 7.32
N MET A 132 -1.79 19.15 7.68
CA MET A 132 -0.89 20.05 6.95
C MET A 132 -0.21 19.36 5.76
N GLY A 133 -0.09 20.07 4.64
CA GLY A 133 0.59 19.59 3.44
C GLY A 133 -0.22 18.53 2.69
N PRO A 134 0.43 17.71 1.83
CA PRO A 134 -0.24 16.66 1.07
C PRO A 134 -0.45 15.38 1.88
N CYS A 135 -1.30 14.49 1.38
CA CYS A 135 -1.33 13.09 1.81
C CYS A 135 -0.37 12.29 0.94
N PHE A 136 0.49 11.46 1.51
CA PHE A 136 1.35 10.58 0.72
C PHE A 136 0.69 9.22 0.56
N VAL A 137 0.87 8.61 -0.62
CA VAL A 137 0.24 7.33 -0.98
C VAL A 137 1.32 6.36 -1.46
N GLU A 138 1.30 5.14 -0.96
CA GLU A 138 2.02 4.01 -1.53
C GLU A 138 1.04 2.89 -1.84
N VAL A 139 1.14 2.35 -3.05
CA VAL A 139 0.34 1.23 -3.52
C VAL A 139 1.31 0.13 -3.92
N THR A 140 1.20 -1.00 -3.24
CA THR A 140 1.93 -2.23 -3.55
C THR A 140 0.93 -3.25 -4.09
N VAL A 141 1.16 -3.71 -5.32
CA VAL A 141 0.34 -4.72 -5.98
C VAL A 141 1.22 -5.92 -6.29
N SER A 142 0.89 -7.06 -5.71
CA SER A 142 1.61 -8.34 -5.84
C SER A 142 0.75 -9.32 -6.62
N ASP A 143 1.31 -9.90 -7.66
CA ASP A 143 0.71 -11.02 -8.38
C ASP A 143 0.67 -12.25 -7.46
N LYS A 144 -0.49 -12.90 -7.39
CA LYS A 144 -0.70 -14.09 -6.56
C LYS A 144 -0.08 -15.36 -7.15
N ASP A 145 0.06 -15.40 -8.48
CA ASP A 145 0.49 -16.59 -9.23
C ASP A 145 1.99 -16.56 -9.60
N ALA A 146 2.74 -15.57 -9.09
CA ALA A 146 4.11 -15.26 -9.49
C ALA A 146 5.22 -15.96 -8.71
#